data_AF-A0A5J9TTC9-F1
#
_entry.id   AF-A0A5J9TTC9-F1
#
_cell.length_a   1.000
_cell.length_b   1.000
_cell.length_c   1.000
_cell.angle_alpha   90.00
_cell.angle_beta   90.00
_cell.angle_gamma   90.00
#
_symmetry.space_group_name_H-M   'P 1'
#
loop_
_entity.id
_entity.type
_entity.pdbx_description
1 polymer ?
#
loop_
_entity_poly.entity_id
_entity_poly.type
_entity_poly.pdbx_seq_one_letter_code
_entity_poly.pdbx_strand_id
1 'polypeptide(L)' 'MCPGMNFGLAAIEVVVANLVHHFDWELPPCQERRNIVMSDVFGIVVHRKEKLRLVPKRQRVYLF' A
#
# COMPACT_ATOMS: atom_id res chain seq x y z
N MET A 1 6.61 5.50 25.59
CA MET A 1 5.36 5.18 24.88
C MET A 1 5.02 6.37 23.98
N CYS A 2 4.69 6.13 22.70
CA CYS A 2 4.38 7.22 21.75
C CYS A 2 2.94 7.72 21.98
N PRO A 3 2.72 9.03 22.25
CA PRO A 3 1.37 9.57 22.46
C PRO A 3 0.42 9.37 21.26
N GLY A 4 0.98 9.28 20.05
CA GLY A 4 0.21 9.08 18.81
C GLY A 4 -0.05 7.62 18.44
N MET A 5 0.35 6.63 19.26
CA MET A 5 0.33 5.22 18.88
C MET A 5 -1.06 4.70 18.51
N ASN A 6 -2.07 4.95 19.37
CA ASN A 6 -3.43 4.46 19.12
C ASN A 6 -4.06 5.10 17.89
N PHE A 7 -3.81 6.40 17.69
CA PHE A 7 -4.27 7.10 16.49
C PHE A 7 -3.60 6.55 15.23
N GLY A 8 -2.29 6.33 15.28
CA GLY A 8 -1.53 5.75 14.16
C GLY A 8 -2.02 4.37 13.77
N LEU A 9 -2.33 3.51 14.75
CA LEU A 9 -2.91 2.19 14.52
C LEU A 9 -4.29 2.27 13.88
N ALA A 10 -5.20 3.07 14.44
CA ALA A 10 -6.53 3.24 13.87
C ALA A 10 -6.49 3.80 12.43
N ALA A 11 -5.59 4.76 12.17
CA ALA A 11 -5.43 5.34 10.84
C ALA A 11 -4.92 4.31 9.82
N ILE A 12 -3.89 3.51 10.16
CA ILE A 12 -3.35 2.52 9.23
C ILE A 12 -4.34 1.38 8.98
N GLU A 13 -5.09 0.93 9.99
CA GLU A 13 -6.13 -0.08 9.85
C GLU A 13 -7.20 0.35 8.84
N VAL A 14 -7.73 1.57 8.99
CA VAL A 14 -8.76 2.11 8.09
C VAL A 14 -8.22 2.26 6.67
N VAL A 15 -7.01 2.79 6.51
CA VAL A 15 -6.39 2.98 5.18
C VAL A 15 -6.17 1.63 4.50
N VAL A 16 -5.54 0.67 5.18
CA VAL A 16 -5.23 -0.64 4.60
C VAL A 16 -6.51 -1.43 4.30
N ALA A 17 -7.50 -1.40 5.20
CA ALA A 17 -8.80 -2.03 4.97
C ALA A 17 -9.45 -1.49 3.69
N ASN A 18 -9.55 -0.16 3.54
CA ASN A 18 -10.14 0.43 2.34
C ASN A 18 -9.37 0.05 1.06
N LEU A 19 -8.04 0.02 1.11
CA LEU A 19 -7.20 -0.31 -0.05
C LEU A 19 -7.31 -1.78 -0.47
N VAL A 20 -7.36 -2.71 0.48
CA VAL A 20 -7.37 -4.16 0.21
C VAL A 20 -8.78 -4.67 -0.08
N HIS A 21 -9.82 -4.11 0.57
CA HIS A 21 -11.19 -4.56 0.37
C HIS A 21 -11.85 -4.02 -0.90
N HIS A 22 -11.49 -2.81 -1.34
CA HIS A 22 -12.18 -2.19 -2.49
C HIS A 22 -11.44 -2.35 -3.81
N PHE A 23 -10.16 -2.71 -3.80
CA PHE A 23 -9.34 -2.74 -5.00
C PHE A 23 -8.51 -4.02 -5.10
N ASP A 24 -8.59 -4.64 -6.26
CA ASP A 24 -7.53 -5.50 -6.77
C ASP A 24 -6.42 -4.61 -7.34
N TRP A 25 -5.16 -5.04 -7.21
CA TRP A 25 -4.01 -4.24 -7.60
C TRP A 25 -3.27 -4.88 -8.78
N GLU A 26 -3.13 -4.13 -9.86
CA GLU A 26 -2.41 -4.53 -11.07
C GLU A 26 -1.16 -3.65 -11.26
N LEU A 27 -0.18 -4.14 -12.02
CA LEU A 27 0.99 -3.32 -12.39
C LEU A 27 0.64 -2.42 -13.57
N PRO A 28 1.25 -1.22 -13.66
CA PRO A 28 1.15 -0.39 -14.85
C PRO A 28 1.53 -1.16 -16.13
N PRO A 29 0.96 -0.79 -17.30
CA PRO A 29 1.39 -1.36 -18.57
C PRO A 29 2.90 -1.28 -18.72
N CYS A 30 3.51 -2.34 -19.26
CA CYS A 30 4.95 -2.48 -19.46
C CYS A 30 5.81 -2.58 -18.18
N GLN A 31 5.20 -2.66 -16.97
CA GLN A 31 5.93 -2.92 -15.74
C GLN A 31 5.87 -4.41 -15.36
N GLU A 32 7.03 -5.05 -15.30
CA GLU A 32 7.15 -6.45 -14.88
C GLU A 32 7.42 -6.55 -13.37
N ARG A 33 6.94 -7.63 -12.74
CA ARG A 33 7.13 -7.88 -11.29
C ARG A 33 8.61 -7.89 -10.88
N ARG A 34 9.49 -8.45 -11.72
CA ARG A 34 10.94 -8.51 -11.46
C ARG A 34 11.63 -7.15 -11.42
N ASN A 35 11.01 -6.12 -12.00
CA ASN A 35 11.55 -4.77 -12.05
C ASN A 35 11.10 -3.93 -10.82
N ILE A 36 10.35 -4.51 -9.89
CA ILE A 36 9.93 -3.83 -8.67
C ILE A 36 11.09 -3.87 -7.66
N VAL A 37 11.66 -2.70 -7.38
CA VAL A 37 12.73 -2.55 -6.38
C VAL A 37 12.13 -2.46 -4.98
N MET A 38 12.44 -3.45 -4.13
CA MET A 38 12.00 -3.55 -2.73
C MET A 38 13.05 -3.08 -1.72
N SER A 39 14.13 -2.43 -2.17
CA SER A 39 15.14 -1.87 -1.26
C SER A 39 14.62 -0.62 -0.55
N ASP A 40 15.10 -0.40 0.67
CA ASP A 40 14.73 0.72 1.51
C ASP A 40 15.83 1.78 1.59
N VAL A 41 15.43 2.99 1.99
CA VAL A 41 16.31 4.10 2.33
C VAL A 41 16.12 4.44 3.80
N PHE A 42 17.23 4.49 4.53
CA PHE A 42 17.25 4.87 5.95
C PHE A 42 17.16 6.39 6.12
N GLY A 43 16.45 6.82 7.15
CA GLY A 43 16.22 8.23 7.49
C GLY A 43 15.38 8.35 8.76
N ILE A 44 14.71 9.49 8.98
CA ILE A 44 13.78 9.68 10.11
C ILE A 44 12.66 8.63 10.09
N VAL A 45 12.20 8.27 8.88
CA VAL A 45 11.29 7.15 8.63
C VAL A 45 11.88 6.30 7.51
N VAL A 46 11.96 4.98 7.74
CA VAL A 46 12.37 4.01 6.71
C VAL A 46 11.27 3.93 5.66
N HIS A 47 11.65 4.05 4.39
CA HIS A 47 10.72 3.95 3.27
C HIS A 47 11.42 3.33 2.07
N ARG A 48 10.62 2.82 1.12
CA ARG A 48 11.14 2.24 -0.12
C ARG A 48 11.92 3.27 -0.93
N LYS A 49 13.06 2.83 -1.46
CA LYS A 49 13.91 3.61 -2.37
C LYS A 49 13.15 4.06 -3.61
N GLU A 50 12.29 3.20 -4.14
CA GLU A 50 11.43 3.49 -5.27
C GLU A 50 9.95 3.35 -4.90
N LYS A 51 9.13 4.31 -5.33
CA LYS A 51 7.69 4.30 -5.09
C LYS A 51 7.06 3.08 -5.75
N LEU A 52 6.26 2.34 -4.99
CA LEU A 52 5.42 1.29 -5.55
C LEU A 52 4.31 1.91 -6.40
N ARG A 53 4.33 1.66 -7.70
CA ARG A 53 3.27 2.10 -8.63
C ARG A 53 2.37 0.91 -8.93
N LEU A 54 1.08 1.10 -8.67
CA LEU A 54 0.02 0.12 -8.92
C LEU A 54 -1.18 0.83 -9.54
N VAL A 55 -1.95 0.10 -10.32
CA VAL A 55 -3.23 0.54 -10.88
C VAL A 55 -4.33 -0.14 -10.06
N PRO A 56 -5.22 0.63 -9.40
CA PRO A 56 -6.35 0.06 -8.67
C PRO A 56 -7.44 -0.38 -9.64
N LYS A 57 -7.98 -1.58 -9.43
CA LYS A 57 -9.13 -2.11 -10.14
C LYS A 57 -10.23 -2.42 -9.12
N ARG A 58 -11.39 -1.78 -9.25
CA ARG A 58 -12.47 -1.95 -8.28
C ARG A 58 -12.85 -3.42 -8.15
N GLN A 59 -12.69 -3.97 -6.96
CA GLN A 59 -13.05 -5.36 -6.68
C GLN A 59 -14.58 -5.49 -6.81
N ARG A 60 -15.02 -6.45 -7.65
CA ARG A 60 -16.45 -6.70 -7.89
C ARG A 60 -17.10 -7.60 -6.84
N VAL A 61 -16.33 -8.08 -5.87
CA VAL A 61 -16.79 -9.05 -4.87
C VAL A 61 -17.45 -8.32 -3.70
N TYR A 62 -18.58 -7.67 -4.00
CA TYR A 62 -19.65 -7.29 -3.06
C TYR A 62 -20.99 -7.32 -3.81
N LEU A 63 -21.20 -8.34 -4.64
CA LEU A 63 -22.54 -8.77 -5.06
C LEU A 63 -22.86 -10.02 -4.23
N PHE A 64 -23.41 -9.80 -3.04
CA PHE A 64 -24.39 -10.71 -2.47
C PHE A 64 -25.77 -10.25 -2.92
#